data_AF-A0A352RE48-F1
#
_entry.id   AF-A0A352RE48-F1
#
_cell.length_a   1.000
_cell.length_b   1.000
_cell.length_c   1.000
_cell.angle_alpha   90.00
_cell.angle_beta   90.00
_cell.angle_gamma   90.00
#
_symmetry.space_group_name_H-M   'P 1'
#
loop_
_entity.id
_entity.type
_entity.pdbx_description
1 polymer ?
#
loop_
_entity_poly.entity_id
_entity_poly.type
_entity_poly.pdbx_seq_one_letter_code
_entity_poly.pdbx_strand_id
1 'polypeptide(L)' 'KVQAWQHRLNPLQKKIGDGCHLNRKIDDLVLGASFEITSLKRFHLPSVPKFIGHCYQGIAAKPLSSD' A
#
# COMPACT_ATOMS: atom_id res chain seq x y z
N LYS A 1 1.56 -14.17 -8.40
CA LYS A 1 0.41 -14.94 -7.86
C LYS A 1 -0.43 -14.12 -6.87
N VAL A 2 0.16 -13.47 -5.86
CA VAL A 2 -0.57 -12.62 -4.89
C VAL A 2 -1.28 -11.43 -5.56
N GLN A 3 -0.58 -10.66 -6.38
CA GLN A 3 -1.15 -9.51 -7.10
C GLN A 3 -2.33 -9.88 -8.02
N ALA A 4 -2.30 -11.06 -8.65
CA ALA A 4 -3.39 -11.53 -9.49
C ALA A 4 -4.66 -11.81 -8.67
N TRP A 5 -4.50 -12.42 -7.48
CA TRP A 5 -5.60 -12.62 -6.54
C TRP A 5 -6.14 -11.30 -5.98
N GLN A 6 -5.26 -10.37 -5.63
CA GLN A 6 -5.67 -9.02 -5.21
C GLN A 6 -6.48 -8.31 -6.31
N HIS A 7 -6.05 -8.40 -7.57
CA HIS A 7 -6.77 -7.81 -8.70
C HIS A 7 -8.15 -8.45 -8.89
N ARG A 8 -8.26 -9.77 -8.75
CA ARG A 8 -9.54 -10.50 -8.83
C ARG A 8 -10.51 -10.15 -7.70
N LEU A 9 -10.01 -9.94 -6.49
CA LEU A 9 -10.83 -9.65 -5.30
C LEU A 9 -11.13 -8.16 -5.12
N ASN A 10 -10.37 -7.27 -5.77
CA ASN A 10 -10.56 -5.83 -5.69
C ASN A 10 -11.99 -5.33 -5.97
N PRO A 11 -12.73 -5.85 -6.96
CA PRO A 11 -14.11 -5.40 -7.19
C PRO A 11 -15.00 -5.65 -5.99
N LEU A 12 -14.79 -6.75 -5.27
CA LEU A 12 -15.50 -7.04 -4.03
C LEU A 12 -15.01 -6.12 -2.91
N GLN A 13 -13.69 -6.00 -2.71
CA GLN A 13 -13.09 -5.12 -1.71
C GLN A 13 -13.59 -3.67 -1.83
N LYS A 14 -13.69 -3.15 -3.05
CA LYS A 14 -14.21 -1.80 -3.32
C LYS A 14 -15.64 -1.61 -2.81
N LYS A 15 -16.48 -2.63 -2.92
CA LYS A 15 -17.87 -2.57 -2.48
C LYS A 15 -18.02 -2.72 -0.96
N ILE A 16 -17.29 -3.65 -0.35
CA ILE A 16 -17.43 -3.97 1.08
C ILE A 16 -16.55 -3.10 1.99
N GLY A 17 -15.41 -2.64 1.47
CA GLY A 17 -14.39 -1.89 2.20
C GLY A 17 -14.38 -0.42 1.81
N ASP A 18 -15.54 0.16 1.52
CA ASP A 18 -15.71 1.60 1.25
C ASP A 18 -14.68 2.16 0.24
N GLY A 19 -14.57 1.50 -0.92
CA GLY A 19 -13.63 1.90 -1.98
C GLY A 19 -12.18 1.44 -1.80
N CYS A 20 -11.85 0.63 -0.78
CA CYS A 20 -10.51 0.10 -0.57
C CYS A 20 -10.03 -0.80 -1.73
N HIS A 21 -8.71 -0.80 -1.98
CA HIS A 21 -8.06 -1.67 -2.98
C HIS A 21 -6.97 -2.52 -2.31
N LEU A 22 -7.00 -3.84 -2.50
CA LEU A 22 -6.01 -4.78 -1.98
C LEU A 22 -4.63 -4.64 -2.65
N ASN A 23 -4.60 -4.20 -3.91
CA ASN A 23 -3.37 -4.03 -4.68
C ASN A 23 -2.90 -2.56 -4.75
N ARG A 24 -3.37 -1.69 -3.84
CA ARG A 24 -2.93 -0.30 -3.81
C ARG A 24 -1.44 -0.23 -3.47
N LYS A 25 -0.65 0.36 -4.36
CA LYS A 25 0.77 0.63 -4.11
C LYS A 25 0.89 1.92 -3.30
N ILE A 26 0.98 1.78 -1.98
CA ILE A 26 0.99 2.92 -1.05
C ILE A 26 2.24 3.78 -1.22
N ASP A 27 3.38 3.15 -1.47
CA ASP A 27 4.65 3.79 -1.82
C ASP A 27 4.53 4.72 -3.03
N ASP A 28 3.95 4.25 -4.13
CA ASP A 28 3.78 5.07 -5.35
C ASP A 28 2.87 6.28 -5.07
N LEU A 29 1.85 6.12 -4.22
CA LEU A 29 0.96 7.22 -3.83
C LEU A 29 1.65 8.26 -2.96
N VAL A 30 2.49 7.83 -2.01
CA VAL A 30 3.24 8.74 -1.14
C VAL A 30 4.29 9.52 -1.94
N LEU A 31 5.03 8.83 -2.82
CA LEU A 31 6.00 9.47 -3.71
C LEU A 31 5.33 10.43 -4.70
N GLY A 32 4.18 10.03 -5.26
CA GLY A 32 3.39 10.87 -6.16
C GLY A 32 2.80 12.13 -5.49
N ALA A 33 2.73 12.15 -4.16
CA ALA A 33 2.33 13.32 -3.37
C ALA A 33 3.54 14.21 -2.97
N SER A 34 4.70 14.03 -3.61
CA SER A 34 5.92 14.80 -3.36
C SER A 34 6.46 14.69 -1.93
N PHE A 35 6.24 13.55 -1.26
CA PHE A 35 6.94 13.22 -0.03
C PHE A 35 8.21 12.40 -0.32
N GLU A 36 9.20 12.54 0.55
CA GLU A 36 10.38 11.67 0.58
C GLU A 36 10.16 10.54 1.59
N ILE A 37 10.29 9.29 1.15
CA ILE A 37 10.18 8.13 2.04
C ILE A 37 11.56 7.85 2.67
N THR A 38 11.68 8.09 3.98
CA THR A 38 12.94 7.91 4.71
C THR A 38 13.14 6.49 5.24
N SER A 39 12.04 5.76 5.46
CA SER A 39 12.09 4.33 5.79
C SER A 39 10.84 3.62 5.31
N LEU A 40 10.99 2.41 4.78
CA LEU A 40 9.85 1.60 4.37
C LEU A 40 10.14 0.11 4.55
N LYS A 41 9.29 -0.53 5.34
CA LYS A 41 9.21 -1.97 5.49
C LYS A 41 7.92 -2.48 4.85
N ARG A 42 8.06 -3.47 3.98
CA ARG A 42 6.94 -4.27 3.48
C ARG A 42 6.99 -5.65 4.12
N PHE A 43 5.85 -6.11 4.58
CA PHE A 43 5.76 -7.40 5.24
C PHE A 43 4.38 -8.01 5.04
N HIS A 44 4.30 -9.31 5.29
CA HIS A 44 3.04 -10.02 5.35
C HIS A 44 2.68 -10.25 6.81
N LEU A 45 1.44 -10.00 7.17
CA LEU A 45 0.94 -10.31 8.50
C LEU A 45 0.99 -11.83 8.74
N PRO A 46 1.44 -12.28 9.92
CA PRO A 46 1.34 -13.69 10.29
C PRO A 46 -0.12 -14.10 10.39
N SER A 47 -0.43 -15.35 10.05
CA SER A 47 -1.79 -15.92 10.13
C SER A 47 -2.85 -15.25 9.26
N VAL A 48 -2.44 -14.36 8.33
CA VAL A 48 -3.34 -13.71 7.36
C VAL A 48 -2.96 -14.15 5.94
N PRO A 49 -3.93 -14.49 5.08
CA PRO A 49 -3.63 -14.83 3.69
C PRO A 49 -2.85 -13.73 2.98
N LYS A 50 -1.78 -14.10 2.25
CA LYS A 50 -0.85 -13.14 1.62
C LYS A 50 -1.51 -12.08 0.73
N PHE A 51 -2.67 -12.37 0.15
CA PHE A 51 -3.39 -11.44 -0.72
C PHE A 51 -4.15 -10.34 0.03
N ILE A 52 -4.52 -10.53 1.30
CA ILE A 52 -5.09 -9.46 2.14
C ILE A 52 -4.11 -8.95 3.20
N GLY A 53 -3.10 -9.73 3.56
CA GLY A 53 -2.16 -9.41 4.63
C GLY A 53 -0.88 -8.71 4.20
N HIS A 54 -0.80 -8.14 2.99
CA HIS A 54 0.39 -7.40 2.54
C HIS A 54 0.36 -5.95 3.05
N CYS A 55 1.27 -5.60 3.96
CA CYS A 55 1.28 -4.34 4.68
C CYS A 55 2.55 -3.53 4.42
N TYR A 56 2.43 -2.22 4.65
CA TYR A 56 3.48 -1.22 4.57
C TYR A 56 3.61 -0.56 5.95
N GLN A 57 4.83 -0.33 6.40
CA GLN A 57 5.13 0.46 7.59
C GLN A 57 6.38 1.29 7.33
N GLY A 58 6.33 2.58 7.60
CA GLY A 58 7.43 3.47 7.25
C GLY A 58 7.21 4.90 7.69
N ILE A 59 8.18 5.75 7.37
CA ILE A 59 8.15 7.20 7.62
C ILE A 59 8.36 7.91 6.30
N ALA A 60 7.58 8.96 6.07
CA ALA A 60 7.77 9.89 4.97
C ALA A 60 7.79 11.32 5.52
N ALA A 61 8.61 12.18 4.91
CA ALA A 61 8.79 13.56 5.30
C ALA A 61 8.58 14.49 4.12
N LYS A 62 8.18 15.74 4.41
CA LYS A 62 8.21 16.80 3.39
C LYS A 62 9.68 16.98 2.95
N PRO A 63 9.98 17.00 1.65
CA PRO A 63 11.31 17.33 1.17
C PRO A 63 11.74 18.69 1.73
N LEU A 64 12.99 18.81 2.16
CA LEU A 64 13.54 20.12 2.51
C LEU A 64 13.47 20.99 1.24
N SER A 65 12.72 22.08 1.28
CA SER A 65 12.70 23.05 0.19
C SER A 65 14.13 23.57 0.03
N SER A 66 14.70 23.37 -1.15
CA SER A 66 15.85 24.15 -1.60
C SER A 66 15.31 25.53 -1.98
N ASP A 67 15.04 26.36 -0.98
CA ASP A 67 15.03 27.82 -1.19
C ASP A 67 16.48 28.32 -1.11
#